data_AF-A0A149VHR1-F1
#
_entry.id   AF-A0A149VHR1-F1
#
_cell.length_a   1.000
_cell.length_b   1.000
_cell.length_c   1.000
_cell.angle_alpha   90.00
_cell.angle_beta   90.00
_cell.angle_gamma   90.00
#
_symmetry.space_group_name_H-M   'P 1'
#
loop_
_entity.id
_entity.type
_entity.pdbx_description
1 polymer ?
#
loop_
_entity_poly.entity_id
_entity_poly.type
_entity_poly.pdbx_seq_one_letter_code
_entity_poly.pdbx_strand_id
1 'polypeptide(L)'
;MFWLLVLSLGTVKKGAAFLNQFFRDQEIAGWLRQNQTLGFLDQIRNTCIAQFGAPRVPSRSTVAAFLKDEGRKTRLGDTDFFSNKPEVAAWLIAEYPKHTNYELRKLCLEKFGKALTPSHSTLQRFLSKHQSSNIVRRHGISIDQELSAWLQKNAPLLRMADLYTECVKRFGEERVGSQSAVYRFLASLKDRSLTRYKSRKEVEEGLKRFHADNPTD
;
A
#
# COMPACT_ATOMS: atom_id res chain seq x y z
N MET A 1 -24.72 -8.73 30.84
CA MET A 1 -23.75 -8.15 29.89
C MET A 1 -22.39 -8.83 30.12
N PHE A 2 -22.36 -10.13 29.86
CA PHE A 2 -21.19 -11.01 29.84
C PHE A 2 -21.27 -11.69 28.47
N TRP A 3 -20.13 -12.02 27.87
CA TRP A 3 -19.94 -12.47 26.47
C TRP A 3 -19.56 -11.35 25.52
N LEU A 4 -18.25 -11.11 25.40
CA LEU A 4 -17.53 -10.90 24.14
C LEU A 4 -16.07 -10.55 24.46
N LEU A 5 -15.26 -11.57 24.75
CA LEU A 5 -13.78 -11.54 24.56
C LEU A 5 -13.17 -12.93 24.80
N VAL A 6 -13.81 -13.96 24.24
CA VAL A 6 -13.16 -15.24 23.97
C VAL A 6 -13.32 -15.45 22.47
N LEU A 7 -12.36 -14.95 21.68
CA LEU A 7 -12.07 -15.36 20.29
C LEU A 7 -10.92 -14.53 19.71
N SER A 8 -9.70 -14.72 20.22
CA SER A 8 -8.46 -14.74 19.40
C SER A 8 -7.29 -15.32 20.20
N LEU A 9 -7.48 -16.50 20.79
CA LEU A 9 -6.39 -17.30 21.36
C LEU A 9 -5.66 -18.01 20.21
N GLY A 10 -4.65 -17.34 19.65
CA GLY A 10 -3.76 -17.95 18.64
C GLY A 10 -2.29 -17.59 18.80
N THR A 11 -1.95 -16.38 19.25
CA THR A 11 -0.55 -15.91 19.28
C THR A 11 -0.22 -14.98 20.46
N VAL A 12 -1.06 -14.93 21.50
CA VAL A 12 -1.00 -13.88 22.55
C VAL A 12 -0.28 -14.32 23.84
N LYS A 13 0.12 -15.60 23.96
CA LYS A 13 0.63 -16.14 25.24
C LYS A 13 2.01 -15.63 25.70
N LYS A 14 2.71 -14.77 24.94
CA LYS A 14 3.93 -14.08 25.41
C LYS A 14 3.80 -12.56 25.55
N GLY A 15 2.72 -11.94 25.05
CA GLY A 15 2.52 -10.48 25.14
C GLY A 15 1.74 -10.02 26.39
N ALA A 16 0.89 -10.88 26.97
CA ALA A 16 -0.06 -10.48 28.01
C ALA A 16 0.58 -10.20 29.39
N ALA A 17 1.55 -10.99 29.83
CA ALA A 17 2.28 -10.72 31.08
C ALA A 17 3.23 -9.52 30.96
N PHE A 18 3.58 -9.16 29.72
CA PHE A 18 4.59 -8.16 29.36
C PHE A 18 4.00 -6.76 29.25
N LEU A 19 2.80 -6.63 28.67
CA LEU A 19 2.03 -5.39 28.72
C LEU A 19 1.79 -4.98 30.17
N ASN A 20 1.56 -5.94 31.09
CA ASN A 20 1.42 -5.64 32.51
C ASN A 20 2.65 -5.02 33.19
N GLN A 21 3.87 -5.23 32.68
CA GLN A 21 5.08 -4.61 33.25
C GLN A 21 5.24 -3.16 32.75
N PHE A 22 4.90 -2.89 31.49
CA PHE A 22 4.91 -1.54 30.91
C PHE A 22 3.70 -0.69 31.34
N PHE A 23 2.53 -1.31 31.54
CA PHE A 23 1.34 -0.66 32.12
C PHE A 23 1.55 -0.25 33.58
N ARG A 24 2.46 -0.92 34.31
CA ARG A 24 2.83 -0.56 35.69
C ARG A 24 3.77 0.65 35.77
N ASP A 25 4.55 0.93 34.72
CA ASP A 25 5.44 2.09 34.65
C ASP A 25 4.99 3.03 33.53
N GLN A 26 3.82 3.64 33.73
CA GLN A 26 3.17 4.56 32.78
C GLN A 26 4.08 5.72 32.37
N GLU A 27 5.03 6.08 33.24
CA GLU A 27 6.05 7.10 33.02
C GLU A 27 7.02 6.69 31.89
N ILE A 28 7.57 5.47 31.93
CA ILE A 28 8.46 4.95 30.89
C ILE A 28 7.70 4.76 29.57
N ALA A 29 6.47 4.26 29.62
CA ALA A 29 5.62 4.12 28.44
C ALA A 29 5.33 5.48 27.78
N GLY A 30 4.94 6.48 28.59
CA GLY A 30 4.68 7.85 28.15
C GLY A 30 5.94 8.49 27.56
N TRP A 31 7.08 8.32 28.23
CA TRP A 31 8.35 8.84 27.76
C TRP A 31 8.76 8.20 26.43
N LEU A 32 8.64 6.88 26.27
CA LEU A 32 8.95 6.20 25.01
C LEU A 32 8.02 6.63 23.87
N ARG A 33 6.74 6.91 24.15
CA ARG A 33 5.81 7.48 23.16
C ARG A 33 6.21 8.89 22.73
N GLN A 34 6.63 9.74 23.67
CA GLN A 34 7.06 11.11 23.38
C GLN A 34 8.41 11.16 22.65
N ASN A 35 9.31 10.25 23.00
CA ASN A 35 10.70 10.24 22.54
C ASN A 35 10.97 9.19 21.45
N GLN A 36 9.91 8.63 20.87
CA GLN A 36 10.02 7.62 19.82
C GLN A 36 10.81 8.13 18.61
N THR A 37 10.80 9.43 18.31
CA THR A 37 11.46 10.03 17.13
C THR A 37 12.95 10.32 17.31
N LEU A 38 13.53 10.11 18.50
CA LEU A 38 14.92 10.51 18.83
C LEU A 38 16.04 9.67 18.18
N GLY A 39 15.72 8.75 17.26
CA GLY A 39 16.74 8.03 16.47
C GLY A 39 16.57 6.51 16.45
N PHE A 40 17.70 5.79 16.48
CA PHE A 40 17.74 4.33 16.44
C PHE A 40 17.21 3.71 17.74
N LEU A 41 16.75 2.46 17.68
CA LEU A 41 16.26 1.74 18.88
C LEU A 41 17.27 1.75 20.03
N ASP A 42 18.54 1.56 19.72
CA ASP A 42 19.59 1.53 20.74
C ASP A 42 19.84 2.92 21.34
N GLN A 43 19.68 3.99 20.54
CA GLN A 43 19.74 5.37 21.05
C GLN A 43 18.54 5.67 21.95
N ILE A 44 17.33 5.36 21.50
CA ILE A 44 16.10 5.55 22.29
C ILE A 44 16.19 4.79 23.61
N ARG A 45 16.69 3.54 23.58
CA ARG A 45 16.88 2.74 24.79
C ARG A 45 17.97 3.32 25.69
N ASN A 46 19.11 3.75 25.14
CA ASN A 46 20.20 4.31 25.94
C ASN A 46 19.80 5.65 26.60
N THR A 47 19.05 6.50 25.90
CA THR A 47 18.50 7.74 26.45
C THR A 47 17.45 7.44 27.52
N CYS A 48 16.62 6.41 27.32
CA CYS A 48 15.68 5.94 28.34
C CYS A 48 16.43 5.42 29.58
N ILE A 49 17.53 4.67 29.40
CA ILE A 49 18.40 4.19 30.49
C ILE A 49 19.04 5.35 31.24
N ALA A 50 19.49 6.39 30.53
CA ALA A 50 20.06 7.59 31.14
C ALA A 50 19.02 8.34 31.99
N GLN A 51 17.76 8.33 31.58
CA GLN A 51 16.67 9.03 32.28
C GLN A 51 16.10 8.24 33.48
N PHE A 52 15.91 6.93 33.35
CA PHE A 52 15.18 6.12 34.34
C PHE A 52 16.05 5.07 35.05
N GLY A 53 17.30 4.91 34.64
CA GLY A 53 18.22 3.91 35.16
C GLY A 53 18.06 2.53 34.50
N ALA A 54 19.18 1.85 34.26
CA ALA A 54 19.21 0.55 33.59
C ALA A 54 18.31 -0.55 34.22
N PRO A 55 18.16 -0.63 35.56
CA PRO A 55 17.30 -1.65 36.18
C PRO A 55 15.81 -1.47 35.90
N ARG A 56 15.37 -0.24 35.64
CA ARG A 56 13.96 0.09 35.35
C ARG A 56 13.63 -0.02 33.87
N VAL A 57 14.62 0.18 33.00
CA VAL A 57 14.40 0.16 31.56
C VAL A 57 14.36 -1.27 31.03
N PRO A 58 13.29 -1.64 30.31
CA PRO A 58 13.18 -2.99 29.79
C PRO A 58 14.25 -3.36 28.74
N SER A 59 14.28 -4.66 28.43
CA SER A 59 15.19 -5.18 27.42
C SER A 59 14.99 -4.53 26.05
N ARG A 60 16.01 -4.59 25.20
CA ARG A 60 15.98 -4.04 23.85
C ARG A 60 14.82 -4.60 23.00
N SER A 61 14.57 -5.90 23.08
CA SER A 61 13.46 -6.55 22.36
C SER A 61 12.10 -6.10 22.89
N THR A 62 12.00 -5.82 24.19
CA THR A 62 10.79 -5.27 24.83
C THR A 62 10.45 -3.89 24.29
N VAL A 63 11.41 -2.96 24.29
CA VAL A 63 11.21 -1.62 23.76
C VAL A 63 10.86 -1.67 22.25
N ALA A 64 11.49 -2.56 21.49
CA ALA A 64 11.18 -2.77 20.08
C ALA A 64 9.73 -3.23 19.85
N ALA A 65 9.27 -4.21 20.64
CA ALA A 65 7.92 -4.76 20.54
C ALA A 65 6.86 -3.72 20.90
N PHE A 66 7.07 -2.96 21.98
CA PHE A 66 6.20 -1.87 22.41
C PHE A 66 6.05 -0.81 21.31
N LEU A 67 7.16 -0.31 20.76
CA LEU A 67 7.12 0.72 19.72
C LEU A 67 6.49 0.21 18.41
N LYS A 68 6.61 -1.09 18.11
CA LYS A 68 5.96 -1.73 16.96
C LYS A 68 4.43 -1.82 17.13
N ASP A 69 3.96 -2.12 18.34
CA ASP A 69 2.54 -2.26 18.68
C ASP A 69 1.81 -0.91 18.67
N GLU A 70 2.48 0.15 19.15
CA GLU A 70 2.01 1.56 19.12
C GLU A 70 1.93 2.17 17.69
N GLY A 71 2.02 1.35 16.65
CA GLY A 71 1.76 1.78 15.27
C GLY A 71 3.00 2.07 14.43
N ARG A 72 4.22 1.77 14.90
CA ARG A 72 5.39 1.70 14.00
C ARG A 72 5.33 0.44 13.13
N LYS A 73 4.52 0.47 12.07
CA LYS A 73 4.57 -0.57 11.02
C LYS A 73 5.89 -0.59 10.25
N THR A 74 6.73 0.43 10.38
CA THR A 74 8.02 0.52 9.71
C THR A 74 8.98 1.43 10.48
N ARG A 75 10.08 0.86 10.98
CA ARG A 75 11.41 1.49 11.13
C ARG A 75 11.69 2.28 12.42
N LEU A 76 12.30 1.59 13.37
CA LEU A 76 13.25 2.18 14.33
C LEU A 76 14.59 2.37 13.61
N GLY A 77 14.94 3.61 13.28
CA GLY A 77 16.27 3.98 12.77
C GLY A 77 16.59 3.61 11.32
N ASP A 78 15.67 2.98 10.58
CA ASP A 78 15.92 2.65 9.18
C ASP A 78 15.75 3.95 8.35
N THR A 79 16.85 4.67 8.12
CA THR A 79 16.93 5.63 7.03
C THR A 79 16.46 4.90 5.77
N ASP A 80 15.56 5.50 4.98
CA ASP A 80 15.14 4.85 3.74
C ASP A 80 16.37 4.50 2.91
N PHE A 81 16.35 3.42 2.12
CA PHE A 81 17.53 2.96 1.39
C PHE A 81 18.20 4.11 0.60
N PHE A 82 17.36 5.04 0.15
CA PHE A 82 17.65 6.26 -0.60
C PHE A 82 17.94 7.51 0.24
N SER A 83 17.60 7.54 1.53
CA SER A 83 17.85 8.70 2.41
C SER A 83 19.33 9.09 2.47
N ASN A 84 20.22 8.12 2.32
CA ASN A 84 21.67 8.31 2.40
C ASN A 84 22.32 8.17 1.00
N LYS A 85 21.50 8.12 -0.06
CA LYS A 85 21.92 7.83 -1.45
C LYS A 85 21.08 8.67 -2.45
N PRO A 86 21.09 10.01 -2.34
CA PRO A 86 20.25 10.86 -3.19
C PRO A 86 20.59 10.72 -4.68
N GLU A 87 21.85 10.47 -5.03
CA GLU A 87 22.30 10.30 -6.42
C GLU A 87 21.71 9.05 -7.09
N VAL A 88 21.68 7.92 -6.36
CA VAL A 88 21.06 6.67 -6.84
C VAL A 88 19.56 6.86 -7.00
N ALA A 89 18.92 7.56 -6.07
CA ALA A 89 17.50 7.88 -6.11
C ALA A 89 17.16 8.72 -7.36
N ALA A 90 17.90 9.81 -7.59
CA ALA A 90 17.72 10.69 -8.74
C ALA A 90 17.92 9.95 -10.07
N TRP A 91 18.96 9.11 -10.16
CA TRP A 91 19.23 8.33 -11.37
C TRP A 91 18.11 7.31 -11.65
N LEU A 92 17.66 6.57 -10.63
CA LEU A 92 16.54 5.64 -10.79
C LEU A 92 15.25 6.35 -11.22
N ILE A 93 14.99 7.56 -10.72
CA ILE A 93 13.85 8.38 -11.15
C ILE A 93 13.99 8.82 -12.62
N ALA A 94 15.20 9.14 -13.07
CA ALA A 94 15.42 9.55 -14.46
C ALA A 94 15.30 8.39 -15.47
N GLU A 95 15.72 7.18 -15.07
CA GLU A 95 15.74 6.03 -15.99
C GLU A 95 14.49 5.17 -15.95
N TYR A 96 13.68 5.22 -14.88
CA TYR A 96 12.52 4.32 -14.78
C TYR A 96 11.49 4.41 -15.92
N PRO A 97 11.28 5.54 -16.62
CA PRO A 97 10.33 5.57 -17.72
C PRO A 97 10.75 4.72 -18.92
N LYS A 98 12.04 4.36 -19.03
CA LYS A 98 12.62 3.71 -20.21
C LYS A 98 12.83 2.20 -20.03
N HIS A 99 12.71 1.70 -18.81
CA HIS A 99 13.17 0.36 -18.44
C HIS A 99 12.22 -0.29 -17.43
N THR A 100 12.08 -1.61 -17.52
CA THR A 100 11.36 -2.38 -16.50
C THR A 100 12.12 -2.39 -15.17
N ASN A 101 11.43 -2.64 -14.06
CA ASN A 101 12.07 -2.71 -12.73
C ASN A 101 13.19 -3.76 -12.65
N TYR A 102 13.09 -4.84 -13.43
CA TYR A 102 14.13 -5.84 -13.54
C TYR A 102 15.39 -5.29 -14.22
N GLU A 103 15.22 -4.64 -15.37
CA GLU A 103 16.32 -4.01 -16.13
C GLU A 103 16.96 -2.87 -15.36
N LEU A 104 16.17 -1.99 -14.74
CA LEU A 104 16.67 -0.91 -13.90
C LEU A 104 17.55 -1.42 -12.77
N ARG A 105 17.19 -2.53 -12.14
CA ARG A 105 17.99 -3.11 -11.07
C ARG A 105 19.32 -3.66 -11.60
N LYS A 106 19.30 -4.26 -12.79
CA LYS A 106 20.53 -4.74 -13.45
C LYS A 106 21.44 -3.57 -13.81
N LEU A 107 20.90 -2.52 -14.43
CA LEU A 107 21.64 -1.30 -14.77
C LEU A 107 22.15 -0.58 -13.51
N CYS A 108 21.37 -0.54 -12.44
CA CYS A 108 21.79 0.02 -11.15
C CYS A 108 22.96 -0.78 -10.56
N LEU A 109 22.94 -2.11 -10.69
CA LEU A 109 24.03 -2.97 -10.26
C LEU A 109 25.30 -2.75 -11.07
N GLU A 110 25.17 -2.61 -12.39
CA GLU A 110 26.30 -2.32 -13.28
C GLU A 110 26.90 -0.93 -13.01
N LYS A 111 26.05 0.07 -12.76
CA LYS A 111 26.48 1.46 -12.60
C LYS A 111 27.00 1.80 -11.20
N PHE A 112 26.34 1.32 -10.15
CA PHE A 112 26.62 1.72 -8.76
C PHE A 112 27.10 0.56 -7.87
N GLY A 113 27.11 -0.67 -8.40
CA GLY A 113 27.53 -1.83 -7.64
C GLY A 113 26.49 -2.33 -6.63
N LYS A 114 26.78 -3.51 -6.05
CA LYS A 114 25.85 -4.27 -5.22
C LYS A 114 25.36 -3.52 -3.97
N ALA A 115 26.25 -2.76 -3.33
CA ALA A 115 25.94 -2.03 -2.09
C ALA A 115 24.94 -0.88 -2.29
N LEU A 116 24.88 -0.33 -3.50
CA LEU A 116 24.01 0.77 -3.88
C LEU A 116 22.79 0.31 -4.67
N THR A 117 22.67 -1.00 -4.96
CA THR A 117 21.53 -1.56 -5.67
C THR A 117 20.39 -1.88 -4.71
N PRO A 118 19.19 -1.30 -4.90
CA PRO A 118 18.04 -1.62 -4.06
C PRO A 118 17.57 -3.07 -4.28
N SER A 119 16.94 -3.63 -3.25
CA SER A 119 16.18 -4.87 -3.42
C SER A 119 15.00 -4.65 -4.37
N HIS A 120 14.46 -5.73 -4.96
CA HIS A 120 13.32 -5.62 -5.87
C HIS A 120 12.10 -4.95 -5.22
N SER A 121 11.78 -5.30 -3.97
CA SER A 121 10.66 -4.72 -3.23
C SER A 121 10.91 -3.26 -2.84
N THR A 122 12.16 -2.90 -2.51
CA THR A 122 12.57 -1.53 -2.24
C THR A 122 12.44 -0.66 -3.49
N LEU A 123 12.94 -1.15 -4.63
CA LEU A 123 12.85 -0.46 -5.92
C LEU A 123 11.40 -0.26 -6.34
N GLN A 124 10.58 -1.32 -6.27
CA GLN A 124 9.15 -1.26 -6.58
C GLN A 124 8.43 -0.20 -5.74
N ARG A 125 8.66 -0.18 -4.42
CA ARG A 125 8.02 0.77 -3.50
C ARG A 125 8.50 2.20 -3.70
N PHE A 126 9.78 2.38 -4.02
CA PHE A 126 10.34 3.69 -4.31
C PHE A 126 9.78 4.24 -5.62
N LEU A 127 9.89 3.48 -6.70
CA LEU A 127 9.36 3.88 -7.99
C LEU A 127 7.84 4.04 -7.96
N SER A 128 7.07 3.24 -7.21
CA SER A 128 5.62 3.45 -7.10
C SER A 128 5.22 4.81 -6.49
N LYS A 129 6.11 5.44 -5.72
CA LYS A 129 5.88 6.80 -5.17
C LYS A 129 6.27 7.90 -6.16
N HIS A 130 7.15 7.59 -7.11
CA HIS A 130 7.69 8.52 -8.11
C HIS A 130 7.14 8.27 -9.52
N GLN A 131 6.44 7.16 -9.70
CA GLN A 131 5.61 6.85 -10.85
C GLN A 131 4.48 7.86 -10.82
N SER A 132 4.69 8.93 -11.57
CA SER A 132 3.63 9.77 -12.12
C SER A 132 2.86 9.04 -13.24
N SER A 133 3.04 7.72 -13.40
CA SER A 133 2.11 6.94 -14.20
C SER A 133 0.83 6.86 -13.39
N ASN A 134 -0.17 7.65 -13.79
CA ASN A 134 -1.54 7.51 -13.31
C ASN A 134 -2.02 6.04 -13.41
N ILE A 135 -1.36 5.22 -14.23
CA ILE A 135 -1.63 3.81 -14.52
C ILE A 135 -0.97 2.88 -13.48
N VAL A 136 -1.78 2.24 -12.64
CA VAL A 136 -1.43 1.16 -11.69
C VAL A 136 -1.94 -0.16 -12.26
N ARG A 137 -1.14 -1.24 -12.24
CA ARG A 137 -1.67 -2.57 -12.62
C ARG A 137 -2.45 -3.20 -11.46
N ARG A 138 -3.75 -3.43 -11.61
CA ARG A 138 -4.62 -4.10 -10.62
C ARG A 138 -5.52 -5.13 -11.28
N HIS A 139 -5.58 -6.33 -10.71
CA HIS A 139 -6.45 -7.43 -11.19
C HIS A 139 -6.31 -7.79 -12.67
N GLY A 140 -5.18 -7.46 -13.31
CA GLY A 140 -4.94 -7.66 -14.74
C GLY A 140 -5.24 -6.45 -15.63
N ILE A 141 -5.74 -5.34 -15.07
CA ILE A 141 -5.99 -4.06 -15.76
C ILE A 141 -4.85 -3.10 -15.46
N SER A 142 -4.41 -2.36 -16.47
CA SER A 142 -3.56 -1.18 -16.31
C SER A 142 -4.46 0.03 -16.05
N ILE A 143 -4.83 0.24 -14.76
CA ILE A 143 -5.86 1.18 -14.32
C ILE A 143 -5.28 2.56 -13.99
N ASP A 144 -5.78 3.62 -14.61
CA ASP A 144 -5.50 5.00 -14.19
C ASP A 144 -6.73 5.78 -13.77
N GLN A 145 -6.54 7.04 -13.39
CA GLN A 145 -7.64 7.91 -12.97
C GLN A 145 -8.72 8.01 -14.04
N GLU A 146 -8.34 8.14 -15.32
CA GLU A 146 -9.28 8.25 -16.43
C GLU A 146 -10.10 6.96 -16.61
N LEU A 147 -9.42 5.81 -16.74
CA LEU A 147 -10.09 4.51 -16.92
C LEU A 147 -10.92 4.14 -15.69
N SER A 148 -10.42 4.45 -14.48
CA SER A 148 -11.14 4.22 -13.23
C SER A 148 -12.42 5.05 -13.15
N ALA A 149 -12.34 6.35 -13.46
CA ALA A 149 -13.49 7.24 -13.47
C ALA A 149 -14.49 6.83 -14.55
N TRP A 150 -14.01 6.46 -15.74
CA TRP A 150 -14.86 6.01 -16.83
C TRP A 150 -15.59 4.71 -16.49
N LEU A 151 -14.90 3.71 -15.94
CA LEU A 151 -15.51 2.45 -15.51
C LEU A 151 -16.56 2.68 -14.41
N GLN A 152 -16.26 3.53 -13.42
CA GLN A 152 -17.21 3.84 -12.34
C GLN A 152 -18.45 4.60 -12.85
N LYS A 153 -18.28 5.52 -13.82
CA LYS A 153 -19.39 6.25 -14.44
C LYS A 153 -20.33 5.32 -15.22
N ASN A 154 -19.77 4.38 -15.98
CA ASN A 154 -20.53 3.59 -16.95
C ASN A 154 -20.97 2.21 -16.44
N ALA A 155 -20.30 1.65 -15.42
CA ALA A 155 -20.69 0.36 -14.83
C ALA A 155 -22.14 0.32 -14.29
N PRO A 156 -22.71 1.40 -13.73
CA PRO A 156 -24.13 1.44 -13.37
C PRO A 156 -25.10 1.42 -14.56
N LEU A 157 -24.65 1.78 -15.76
CA LEU A 157 -25.49 1.90 -16.96
C LEU A 157 -25.45 0.63 -17.82
N LEU A 158 -24.27 0.03 -17.98
CA LEU A 158 -24.04 -1.06 -18.92
C LEU A 158 -24.01 -2.43 -18.24
N ARG A 159 -24.32 -3.51 -18.98
CA ARG A 159 -23.96 -4.86 -18.54
C ARG A 159 -22.46 -5.06 -18.65
N MET A 160 -21.92 -6.03 -17.92
CA MET A 160 -20.47 -6.26 -17.88
C MET A 160 -19.86 -6.55 -19.26
N ALA A 161 -20.57 -7.28 -20.13
CA ALA A 161 -20.12 -7.56 -21.51
C ALA A 161 -20.09 -6.29 -22.39
N ASP A 162 -21.16 -5.48 -22.31
CA ASP A 162 -21.27 -4.21 -23.04
C ASP A 162 -20.22 -3.20 -22.54
N LEU A 163 -20.08 -3.09 -21.21
CA LEU A 163 -19.06 -2.26 -20.56
C LEU A 163 -17.65 -2.64 -20.99
N TYR A 164 -17.33 -3.93 -21.02
CA TYR A 164 -16.03 -4.42 -21.46
C TYR A 164 -15.76 -4.06 -22.92
N THR A 165 -16.73 -4.31 -23.81
CA THR A 165 -16.62 -3.99 -25.24
C THR A 165 -16.34 -2.50 -25.46
N GLU A 166 -17.11 -1.63 -24.83
CA GLU A 166 -16.93 -0.17 -24.95
C GLU A 166 -15.63 0.32 -24.29
N CYS A 167 -15.24 -0.31 -23.18
CA CYS A 167 -13.98 -0.02 -22.52
C CYS A 167 -12.78 -0.37 -23.42
N VAL A 168 -12.82 -1.53 -24.10
CA VAL A 168 -11.76 -1.96 -25.04
C VAL A 168 -11.70 -1.04 -26.25
N LYS A 169 -12.86 -0.66 -26.84
CA LYS A 169 -12.91 0.29 -27.95
C LYS A 169 -12.22 1.62 -27.60
N ARG A 170 -12.44 2.11 -26.37
CA ARG A 170 -11.92 3.41 -25.93
C ARG A 170 -10.45 3.37 -25.48
N PHE A 171 -10.04 2.32 -24.76
CA PHE A 171 -8.75 2.31 -24.05
C PHE A 171 -7.75 1.25 -24.55
N GLY A 172 -8.18 0.38 -25.47
CA GLY A 172 -7.37 -0.70 -26.02
C GLY A 172 -7.35 -1.96 -25.16
N GLU A 173 -7.29 -3.13 -25.82
CA GLU A 173 -7.30 -4.44 -25.15
C GLU A 173 -6.08 -4.63 -24.22
N GLU A 174 -4.91 -4.15 -24.62
CA GLU A 174 -3.68 -4.24 -23.82
C GLU A 174 -3.79 -3.58 -22.44
N ARG A 175 -4.62 -2.54 -22.34
CA ARG A 175 -4.82 -1.78 -21.10
C ARG A 175 -5.94 -2.38 -20.23
N VAL A 176 -7.02 -2.82 -20.86
CA VAL A 176 -8.22 -3.32 -20.18
C VAL A 176 -8.05 -4.79 -19.74
N GLY A 177 -7.29 -5.58 -20.50
CA GLY A 177 -7.03 -6.98 -20.22
C GLY A 177 -8.21 -7.87 -20.59
N SER A 178 -9.10 -8.17 -19.63
CA SER A 178 -10.23 -9.08 -19.86
C SER A 178 -11.49 -8.64 -19.11
N GLN A 179 -12.66 -9.13 -19.55
CA GLN A 179 -13.92 -8.88 -18.85
C GLN A 179 -13.85 -9.28 -17.36
N SER A 180 -13.20 -10.41 -17.05
CA SER A 180 -12.99 -10.88 -15.67
C SER A 180 -12.05 -9.99 -14.86
N ALA A 181 -11.12 -9.30 -15.51
CA ALA A 181 -10.27 -8.29 -14.86
C ALA A 181 -11.11 -7.07 -14.47
N VAL A 182 -11.92 -6.55 -15.40
CA VAL A 182 -12.86 -5.44 -15.17
C VAL A 182 -13.81 -5.73 -14.01
N TYR A 183 -14.42 -6.91 -13.99
CA TYR A 183 -15.29 -7.33 -12.88
C TYR A 183 -14.55 -7.33 -11.53
N ARG A 184 -13.36 -7.93 -11.46
CA ARG A 184 -12.57 -8.01 -10.22
C ARG A 184 -12.15 -6.62 -9.72
N PHE A 185 -11.78 -5.72 -10.62
CA PHE A 185 -11.49 -4.33 -10.27
C PHE A 185 -12.71 -3.63 -9.66
N LEU A 186 -13.86 -3.67 -10.32
CA LEU A 186 -15.08 -3.04 -9.81
C LEU A 186 -15.53 -3.64 -8.48
N ALA A 187 -15.46 -4.96 -8.33
CA ALA A 187 -15.75 -5.64 -7.06
C ALA A 187 -14.81 -5.21 -5.93
N SER A 188 -13.55 -4.88 -6.24
CA SER A 188 -12.57 -4.41 -5.25
C SER A 188 -12.90 -3.03 -4.67
N LEU A 189 -13.73 -2.23 -5.35
CA LEU A 189 -14.17 -0.91 -4.90
C LEU A 189 -15.24 -0.97 -3.80
N LYS A 190 -15.75 -2.17 -3.49
CA LYS A 190 -16.76 -2.43 -2.44
C LYS A 190 -18.10 -1.70 -2.63
N ASP A 191 -18.36 -1.16 -3.82
CA ASP A 191 -19.67 -0.66 -4.22
C ASP A 191 -20.41 -1.74 -5.03
N ARG A 192 -21.50 -2.27 -4.47
CA ARG A 192 -22.32 -3.32 -5.10
C ARG A 192 -23.07 -2.82 -6.34
N SER A 193 -23.29 -1.52 -6.48
CA SER A 193 -23.99 -0.94 -7.63
C SER A 193 -23.23 -1.18 -8.95
N LEU A 194 -21.91 -1.31 -8.87
CA LEU A 194 -21.01 -1.44 -10.03
C LEU A 194 -21.00 -2.85 -10.63
N THR A 195 -21.34 -3.88 -9.85
CA THR A 195 -21.26 -5.29 -10.27
C THR A 195 -22.61 -6.01 -10.25
N ARG A 196 -23.69 -5.34 -9.85
CA ARG A 196 -25.02 -5.97 -9.81
C ARG A 196 -25.53 -6.34 -11.20
N TYR A 197 -26.31 -7.42 -11.24
CA TYR A 197 -27.12 -7.75 -12.40
C TYR A 197 -28.16 -6.66 -12.66
N LYS A 198 -28.41 -6.40 -13.94
CA LYS A 198 -29.39 -5.42 -14.43
C LYS A 198 -30.51 -6.16 -15.14
N SER A 199 -31.75 -5.75 -14.90
CA SER A 199 -32.91 -6.23 -15.64
C SER A 199 -32.83 -5.78 -17.10
N ARG A 200 -33.55 -6.45 -18.00
CA ARG A 200 -33.58 -6.11 -19.42
C ARG A 200 -33.95 -4.64 -19.68
N LYS A 201 -34.95 -4.12 -18.95
CA LYS A 201 -35.39 -2.73 -19.06
C LYS A 201 -34.30 -1.73 -18.65
N GLU A 202 -33.62 -1.99 -17.53
CA GLU A 202 -32.50 -1.14 -17.07
C GLU A 202 -31.35 -1.10 -18.08
N VAL A 203 -31.09 -2.21 -18.77
CA VAL A 203 -30.05 -2.29 -19.80
C VAL A 203 -30.43 -1.48 -21.03
N GLU A 204 -31.66 -1.61 -21.51
CA GLU A 204 -32.14 -0.86 -22.68
C GLU A 204 -32.13 0.65 -22.40
N GLU A 205 -32.57 1.08 -21.22
CA GLU A 205 -32.50 2.49 -20.79
C GLU A 205 -31.06 2.96 -20.57
N GLY A 206 -30.21 2.12 -19.98
CA GLY A 206 -28.79 2.40 -19.73
C GLY A 206 -28.00 2.58 -21.02
N LEU A 207 -28.22 1.73 -22.03
CA LEU A 207 -27.62 1.85 -23.36
C LEU A 207 -28.04 3.15 -24.05
N LYS A 208 -29.32 3.52 -24.00
CA LYS A 208 -29.80 4.80 -24.54
C LYS A 208 -29.08 6.00 -23.91
N ARG A 209 -28.96 6.00 -22.57
CA ARG A 209 -28.23 7.05 -21.85
C ARG A 209 -26.74 7.06 -22.19
N PHE A 210 -26.12 5.89 -22.29
CA PHE A 210 -24.71 5.77 -22.66
C PHE A 210 -24.43 6.37 -24.05
N HIS A 211 -25.25 6.06 -25.06
CA HIS A 211 -25.09 6.61 -26.40
C HIS A 211 -25.43 8.10 -26.49
N ALA A 212 -26.37 8.60 -25.69
CA ALA A 212 -26.64 10.04 -25.59
C ALA A 212 -25.43 10.81 -25.01
N ASP A 213 -24.75 10.23 -24.01
CA ASP A 213 -23.56 10.79 -23.37
C ASP A 213 -22.27 10.62 -24.20
N ASN A 214 -22.26 9.69 -25.16
CA ASN A 214 -21.12 9.36 -26.01
C ASN A 214 -21.61 9.25 -27.47
N PRO A 215 -21.96 10.37 -28.12
CA PRO A 215 -22.35 10.34 -29.53
C PRO A 215 -21.21 9.75 -30.34
N THR A 216 -21.50 8.67 -31.05
CA THR A 216 -20.62 8.11 -32.07
C THR A 216 -20.67 9.04 -33.28
N ASP A 217 -19.59 9.77 -33.53
CA ASP A 217 -19.30 10.37 -34.85
C ASP A 217 -19.08 9.28 -35.90
#